data_AF-A0A088RU40-F1
#
_entry.id   AF-A0A088RU40-F1
#
_cell.length_a   1.000
_cell.length_b   1.000
_cell.length_c   1.000
_cell.angle_alpha   90.00
_cell.angle_beta   90.00
_cell.angle_gamma   90.00
#
_symmetry.space_group_name_H-M   'P 1'
#
loop_
_entity.id
_entity.type
_entity.pdbx_description
1 polymer ?
#
loop_
_entity_poly.entity_id
_entity_poly.type
_entity_poly.pdbx_seq_one_letter_code
_entity_poly.pdbx_strand_id
1 'polypeptide(L)'
;MCYTLSRIAVLLCAVIALAFAVLGVYLPLFEMPSRIAHAIQSLNASIQRTDFNISMEKATLERFGQLVSGAPAKSKMTLWRLSYGTSRANTSINLRGDYFTCYQGNIFIQAAEGFAVVTCVLGAANLIMSVFLFFFAPVVKFPLAVYFFLAAAAAVVTVGFALNLYLQGWCSAESLKASEWSLSLGFASFAISCGVSLTASVLVILSY
;
A
#
# COMPACT_ATOMS: atom_id res chain seq x y z
N MET A 1 -26.49 -25.75 14.56
CA MET A 1 -25.45 -25.06 15.35
C MET A 1 -24.24 -24.65 14.50
N CYS A 2 -23.77 -25.51 13.57
CA CYS A 2 -22.63 -25.22 12.68
C CYS A 2 -22.84 -24.01 11.72
N TYR A 3 -24.06 -23.80 11.22
CA TYR A 3 -24.38 -22.70 10.29
C TYR A 3 -24.34 -21.31 10.91
N THR A 4 -24.76 -21.18 12.16
CA THR A 4 -24.73 -19.88 12.85
C THR A 4 -23.28 -19.45 13.10
N LEU A 5 -22.41 -20.40 13.47
CA LEU A 5 -20.98 -20.15 13.68
C LEU A 5 -20.28 -19.73 12.37
N SER A 6 -20.55 -20.41 11.25
CA SER A 6 -19.97 -20.02 9.96
C SER A 6 -20.47 -18.65 9.50
N ARG A 7 -21.75 -18.30 9.70
CA ARG A 7 -22.28 -16.97 9.40
C ARG A 7 -21.65 -15.87 10.27
N ILE A 8 -21.43 -16.14 11.56
CA ILE A 8 -20.69 -15.22 12.46
C ILE A 8 -19.25 -15.05 11.96
N ALA A 9 -18.58 -16.13 11.56
CA ALA A 9 -17.23 -16.06 11.00
C ALA A 9 -17.18 -15.20 9.73
N VAL A 10 -18.13 -15.39 8.80
CA VAL A 10 -18.26 -14.55 7.59
C VAL A 10 -18.45 -13.07 7.94
N LEU A 11 -19.31 -12.77 8.92
CA LEU A 11 -19.54 -11.40 9.38
C LEU A 11 -18.25 -10.78 9.97
N LEU A 12 -17.52 -11.52 10.80
CA LEU A 12 -16.23 -11.08 11.33
C LEU A 12 -15.21 -10.83 10.21
N CYS A 13 -15.15 -11.72 9.22
CA CYS A 13 -14.30 -11.52 8.05
C CYS A 13 -14.69 -10.26 7.27
N ALA A 14 -15.98 -9.98 7.07
CA ALA A 14 -16.43 -8.73 6.46
C ALA A 14 -15.96 -7.48 7.23
N VAL A 15 -16.11 -7.47 8.56
CA VAL A 15 -15.67 -6.36 9.41
C VAL A 15 -14.15 -6.16 9.30
N ILE A 16 -13.39 -7.24 9.44
CA ILE A 16 -11.92 -7.21 9.37
C ILE A 16 -11.47 -6.74 7.98
N ALA A 17 -12.01 -7.34 6.90
CA ALA A 17 -11.65 -6.99 5.54
C ALA A 17 -11.92 -5.52 5.23
N LEU A 18 -13.08 -5.00 5.64
CA LEU A 18 -13.44 -3.59 5.45
C LEU A 18 -12.53 -2.67 6.26
N ALA A 19 -12.29 -2.98 7.54
CA ALA A 19 -11.43 -2.17 8.40
C ALA A 19 -10.02 -2.04 7.82
N PHE A 20 -9.42 -3.16 7.39
CA PHE A 20 -8.11 -3.14 6.76
C PHE A 20 -8.10 -2.47 5.38
N ALA A 21 -9.17 -2.58 4.58
CA ALA A 21 -9.28 -1.81 3.33
C ALA A 21 -9.26 -0.30 3.59
N VAL A 22 -10.08 0.16 4.55
CA VAL A 22 -10.14 1.58 4.94
C VAL A 22 -8.81 2.06 5.50
N LEU A 23 -8.17 1.28 6.38
CA LEU A 23 -6.83 1.61 6.88
C LEU A 23 -5.81 1.70 5.74
N GLY A 24 -5.84 0.75 4.80
CA GLY A 24 -4.97 0.74 3.63
C GLY A 24 -5.06 2.01 2.79
N VAL A 25 -6.26 2.60 2.66
CA VAL A 25 -6.48 3.84 1.90
C VAL A 25 -5.75 5.04 2.50
N TYR A 26 -5.68 5.12 3.84
CA TYR A 26 -5.14 6.30 4.53
C TYR A 26 -3.71 6.12 5.04
N LEU A 27 -3.28 4.87 5.27
CA LEU A 27 -1.94 4.58 5.73
C LEU A 27 -0.93 4.65 4.58
N PRO A 28 0.35 4.92 4.89
CA PRO A 28 1.42 4.91 3.91
C PRO A 28 1.57 3.53 3.26
N LEU A 29 1.61 3.49 1.94
CA LEU A 29 2.00 2.30 1.18
C LEU A 29 3.52 2.11 1.23
N PHE A 30 4.25 3.22 1.15
CA PHE A 30 5.71 3.25 1.18
C PHE A 30 6.22 4.23 2.22
N GLU A 31 7.30 3.86 2.90
CA GLU A 31 7.99 4.73 3.85
C GLU A 31 9.50 4.66 3.65
N MET A 32 10.13 5.83 3.71
CA MET A 32 11.58 5.95 3.70
C MET A 32 12.13 5.63 5.10
N PRO A 33 13.00 4.63 5.26
CA PRO A 33 13.48 4.21 6.56
C PRO A 33 14.22 5.33 7.33
N SER A 34 14.10 5.33 8.66
CA SER A 34 14.84 6.29 9.51
C SER A 34 16.36 6.10 9.44
N ARG A 35 16.83 4.88 9.16
CA ARG A 35 18.27 4.56 9.00
C ARG A 35 18.95 5.38 7.89
N ILE A 36 18.20 5.89 6.91
CA ILE A 36 18.73 6.74 5.84
C ILE A 36 19.35 8.01 6.42
N ALA A 37 18.75 8.60 7.46
CA ALA A 37 19.30 9.79 8.10
C ALA A 37 20.69 9.51 8.70
N HIS A 38 20.84 8.36 9.38
CA HIS A 38 22.12 7.95 9.95
C HIS A 38 23.15 7.61 8.87
N ALA A 39 22.72 6.99 7.76
CA ALA A 39 23.60 6.69 6.63
C ALA A 39 24.12 7.97 5.95
N ILE A 40 23.26 8.98 5.75
CA ILE A 40 23.67 10.28 5.21
C ILE A 40 24.65 10.96 6.17
N GLN A 41 24.38 10.94 7.47
CA GLN A 41 25.25 11.56 8.46
C GLN A 41 26.63 10.88 8.53
N SER A 42 26.67 9.54 8.48
CA SER A 42 27.93 8.79 8.49
C SER A 42 28.74 8.98 7.20
N LEU A 43 28.08 8.99 6.05
CA LEU A 43 28.71 9.28 4.76
C LEU A 43 29.25 10.71 4.71
N ASN A 44 28.48 11.69 5.17
CA ASN A 44 28.93 13.07 5.27
C ASN A 44 30.16 13.20 6.17
N ALA A 45 30.15 12.55 7.34
CA ALA A 45 31.29 12.53 8.24
C ALA A 45 32.53 11.86 7.63
N SER A 46 32.35 10.89 6.73
CA SER A 46 33.45 10.24 6.00
C SER A 46 34.04 11.17 4.93
N ILE A 47 33.20 11.91 4.21
CA ILE A 47 33.62 12.84 3.16
C ILE A 47 34.30 14.08 3.74
N GLN A 48 33.90 14.50 4.95
CA GLN A 48 34.49 15.65 5.64
C GLN A 48 35.83 15.34 6.31
N ARG A 49 36.34 14.10 6.25
CA ARG A 49 37.65 13.78 6.82
C ARG A 49 38.78 14.38 5.96
N THR A 50 39.86 14.79 6.62
CA THR A 50 41.01 15.44 5.98
C THR A 50 41.81 14.50 5.06
N ASP A 51 41.65 13.19 5.21
CA ASP A 51 42.28 12.13 4.43
C ASP A 51 41.40 11.58 3.29
N PHE A 52 40.20 12.13 3.09
CA PHE A 52 39.27 11.66 2.07
C PHE A 52 39.85 11.84 0.66
N ASN A 53 39.92 10.75 -0.10
CA ASN A 53 40.49 10.77 -1.45
C ASN A 53 39.44 10.35 -2.49
N ILE A 54 38.99 11.33 -3.28
CA ILE A 54 37.96 11.16 -4.31
C ILE A 54 38.30 10.04 -5.31
N SER A 55 39.59 9.84 -5.63
CA SER A 55 40.01 8.82 -6.59
C SER A 55 39.87 7.38 -6.06
N MET A 56 40.01 7.19 -4.75
CA MET A 56 39.88 5.87 -4.10
C MET A 56 38.48 5.64 -3.51
N GLU A 57 37.79 6.71 -3.10
CA GLU A 57 36.51 6.65 -2.38
C GLU A 57 35.34 7.20 -3.19
N LYS A 58 35.45 7.14 -4.53
CA LYS A 58 34.41 7.59 -5.48
C LYS A 58 33.04 6.99 -5.17
N ALA A 59 32.98 5.70 -4.83
CA ALA A 59 31.74 5.01 -4.50
C ALA A 59 31.02 5.61 -3.26
N THR A 60 31.79 6.10 -2.28
CA THR A 60 31.25 6.77 -1.08
C THR A 60 30.60 8.10 -1.45
N LEU A 61 31.24 8.86 -2.35
CA LEU A 61 30.73 10.14 -2.85
C LEU A 61 29.48 9.94 -3.73
N GLU A 62 29.50 8.97 -4.63
CA GLU A 62 28.36 8.62 -5.48
C GLU A 62 27.14 8.19 -4.64
N ARG A 63 27.37 7.34 -3.63
CA ARG A 63 26.31 6.92 -2.71
C ARG A 63 25.76 8.07 -1.88
N PHE A 64 26.62 8.98 -1.41
CA PHE A 64 26.17 10.17 -0.70
C PHE A 64 25.32 11.06 -1.60
N GLY A 65 25.76 11.30 -2.84
CA GLY A 65 25.00 12.07 -3.84
C GLY A 65 23.63 11.47 -4.11
N GLN A 66 23.55 10.15 -4.31
CA GLN A 66 22.30 9.42 -4.49
C GLN A 66 21.34 9.62 -3.30
N LEU A 67 21.81 9.39 -2.06
CA LEU A 67 20.95 9.48 -0.87
C LEU A 67 20.49 10.91 -0.57
N VAL A 68 21.33 11.91 -0.82
CA VAL A 68 20.98 13.32 -0.58
C VAL A 68 20.05 13.87 -1.67
N SER A 69 20.19 13.39 -2.91
CA SER A 69 19.29 13.77 -4.02
C SER A 69 17.90 13.11 -3.95
N GLY A 70 17.78 12.02 -3.18
CA GLY A 70 16.53 11.27 -2.99
C GLY A 70 15.58 11.90 -1.97
N ALA A 71 14.48 11.18 -1.69
CA ALA A 71 13.53 11.61 -0.67
C ALA A 71 14.15 11.50 0.74
N PRO A 72 13.95 12.49 1.62
CA PRO A 72 14.51 12.46 2.97
C PRO A 72 13.99 11.28 3.80
N ALA A 73 14.76 10.93 4.83
CA ALA A 73 14.35 9.91 5.80
C ALA A 73 12.97 10.22 6.42
N LYS A 74 12.21 9.17 6.75
CA LYS A 74 10.83 9.26 7.27
C LYS A 74 9.81 9.88 6.31
N SER A 75 10.17 10.08 5.03
CA SER A 75 9.17 10.42 4.01
C SER A 75 8.15 9.30 3.87
N LYS A 76 6.89 9.66 3.63
CA LYS A 76 5.76 8.74 3.58
C LYS A 76 4.98 8.96 2.30
N MET A 77 4.67 7.88 1.59
CA MET A 77 3.85 7.90 0.38
C MET A 77 2.57 7.11 0.65
N THR A 78 1.42 7.78 0.65
CA THR A 78 0.09 7.15 0.66
C THR A 78 -0.38 6.91 -0.78
N LEU A 79 -1.63 6.51 -0.99
CA LEU A 79 -2.23 6.50 -2.34
C LEU A 79 -2.39 7.91 -2.93
N TRP A 80 -2.41 8.94 -2.09
CA TRP A 80 -2.84 10.28 -2.48
C TRP A 80 -1.70 11.28 -2.49
N ARG A 81 -0.78 11.17 -1.53
CA ARG A 81 0.20 12.22 -1.22
C ARG A 81 1.55 11.64 -0.84
N LEU A 82 2.60 12.39 -1.18
CA LEU A 82 3.95 12.21 -0.67
C LEU A 82 4.22 13.30 0.36
N SER A 83 4.53 12.90 1.59
CA SER A 83 4.92 13.80 2.68
C SER A 83 6.40 13.63 3.01
N TYR A 84 7.15 14.73 3.03
CA TYR A 84 8.60 14.70 3.28
C TYR A 84 8.93 14.75 4.76
N GLY A 85 9.75 13.81 5.24
CA GLY A 85 9.99 13.60 6.68
C GLY A 85 10.85 14.65 7.39
N THR A 86 11.59 15.49 6.66
CA THR A 86 12.54 16.48 7.22
C THR A 86 12.13 17.93 6.99
N SER A 87 11.03 18.18 6.31
CA SER A 87 10.63 19.56 6.01
C SER A 87 9.99 20.21 7.24
N ARG A 88 10.64 21.26 7.79
CA ARG A 88 10.11 22.07 8.90
C ARG A 88 8.73 22.67 8.59
N ALA A 89 8.47 22.95 7.32
CA ALA A 89 7.12 23.15 6.80
C ALA A 89 6.63 21.79 6.34
N ASN A 90 5.50 21.26 6.84
CA ASN A 90 4.92 19.98 6.38
C ASN A 90 4.63 20.02 4.86
N THR A 91 5.67 19.85 4.02
CA THR A 91 5.55 19.90 2.57
C THR A 91 5.05 18.53 2.15
N SER A 92 3.80 18.51 1.73
CA SER A 92 3.20 17.38 1.05
C SER A 92 2.89 17.79 -0.38
N ILE A 93 3.21 16.92 -1.32
CA ILE A 93 2.81 17.08 -2.71
C ILE A 93 1.76 16.02 -3.05
N ASN A 94 0.82 16.36 -3.93
CA ASN A 94 -0.15 15.38 -4.40
C ASN A 94 0.54 14.45 -5.40
N LEU A 95 0.28 13.16 -5.29
CA LEU A 95 0.90 12.19 -6.20
C LEU A 95 0.39 12.39 -7.62
N ARG A 96 -0.92 12.56 -7.74
CA ARG A 96 -1.60 12.90 -8.97
C ARG A 96 -1.35 14.36 -9.31
N GLY A 97 -0.62 14.60 -10.40
CA GLY A 97 -0.32 15.94 -10.92
C GLY A 97 1.08 16.44 -10.62
N ASP A 98 1.57 16.29 -9.39
CA ASP A 98 2.87 16.91 -9.00
C ASP A 98 4.03 15.91 -8.99
N TYR A 99 3.79 14.66 -8.58
CA TYR A 99 4.85 13.65 -8.47
C TYR A 99 4.96 12.74 -9.70
N PHE A 100 3.83 12.18 -10.15
CA PHE A 100 3.80 11.36 -11.36
C PHE A 100 3.59 12.27 -12.59
N THR A 101 4.68 12.79 -13.15
CA THR A 101 4.62 13.77 -14.26
C THR A 101 4.35 13.15 -15.64
N CYS A 102 4.52 11.84 -15.76
CA CYS A 102 4.31 11.10 -17.01
C CYS A 102 2.92 10.46 -17.09
N TYR A 103 2.46 10.21 -18.32
CA TYR A 103 1.16 9.60 -18.59
C TYR A 103 0.97 8.24 -17.91
N GLN A 104 1.97 7.36 -18.04
CA GLN A 104 1.91 6.00 -17.48
C GLN A 104 1.83 6.03 -15.95
N GLY A 105 2.65 6.86 -15.28
CA GLY A 105 2.60 7.03 -13.82
C GLY A 105 1.26 7.58 -13.33
N ASN A 106 0.70 8.56 -14.05
CA ASN A 106 -0.62 9.12 -13.73
C ASN A 106 -1.75 8.10 -13.84
N ILE A 107 -1.75 7.26 -14.88
CA ILE A 107 -2.74 6.18 -15.00
C ILE A 107 -2.57 5.16 -13.89
N PHE A 108 -1.33 4.79 -13.57
CA PHE A 108 -1.08 3.81 -12.52
C PHE A 108 -1.63 4.25 -11.17
N ILE A 109 -1.33 5.48 -10.74
CA ILE A 109 -1.81 5.97 -9.46
C ILE A 109 -3.32 6.16 -9.46
N GLN A 110 -3.90 6.69 -10.54
CA GLN A 110 -5.34 6.86 -10.66
C GLN A 110 -6.10 5.52 -10.64
N ALA A 111 -5.55 4.49 -11.28
CA ALA A 111 -6.09 3.15 -11.23
C ALA A 111 -6.00 2.57 -9.81
N ALA A 112 -4.83 2.68 -9.15
CA ALA A 112 -4.66 2.21 -7.78
C ALA A 112 -5.62 2.91 -6.80
N GLU A 113 -5.77 4.23 -6.88
CA GLU A 113 -6.76 5.00 -6.12
C GLU A 113 -8.18 4.51 -6.38
N GLY A 114 -8.55 4.34 -7.66
CA GLY A 114 -9.89 3.88 -8.05
C GLY A 114 -10.21 2.49 -7.51
N PHE A 115 -9.31 1.52 -7.67
CA PHE A 115 -9.50 0.16 -7.18
C PHE A 115 -9.48 0.08 -5.64
N ALA A 116 -8.71 0.92 -4.97
CA ALA A 116 -8.73 1.03 -3.52
C ALA A 116 -10.12 1.49 -3.02
N VAL A 117 -10.70 2.51 -3.65
CA VAL A 117 -12.07 2.96 -3.32
C VAL A 117 -13.10 1.88 -3.61
N VAL A 118 -13.01 1.21 -4.77
CA VAL A 118 -13.90 0.08 -5.12
C VAL A 118 -13.81 -1.04 -4.08
N THR A 119 -12.61 -1.35 -3.57
CA THR A 119 -12.41 -2.33 -2.49
C THR A 119 -13.19 -1.95 -1.24
N CYS A 120 -13.16 -0.68 -0.82
CA CYS A 120 -13.93 -0.20 0.33
C CYS A 120 -15.45 -0.27 0.09
N VAL A 121 -15.92 0.14 -1.09
CA VAL A 121 -17.35 0.10 -1.44
C VAL A 121 -17.88 -1.34 -1.44
N LEU A 122 -17.16 -2.26 -2.07
CA LEU A 122 -17.50 -3.68 -2.05
C LEU A 122 -17.42 -4.27 -0.64
N GLY A 123 -16.43 -3.87 0.16
CA GLY A 123 -16.31 -4.26 1.57
C GLY A 123 -17.52 -3.82 2.41
N ALA A 124 -18.03 -2.60 2.20
CA ALA A 124 -19.22 -2.11 2.86
C ALA A 124 -20.48 -2.89 2.43
N ALA A 125 -20.62 -3.16 1.12
CA ALA A 125 -21.70 -4.00 0.60
C ALA A 125 -21.65 -5.43 1.18
N ASN A 126 -20.46 -6.02 1.26
CA ASN A 126 -20.23 -7.34 1.87
C ASN A 126 -20.63 -7.38 3.34
N LEU A 127 -20.32 -6.33 4.10
CA LEU A 127 -20.73 -6.23 5.50
C LEU A 127 -22.25 -6.21 5.64
N ILE A 128 -22.94 -5.39 4.85
CA ILE A 128 -24.41 -5.30 4.85
C ILE A 128 -25.02 -6.65 4.48
N MET A 129 -24.57 -7.26 3.37
CA MET A 129 -25.06 -8.56 2.93
C MET A 129 -24.74 -9.68 3.91
N SER A 130 -23.63 -9.62 4.65
CA SER A 130 -23.30 -10.59 5.70
C SER A 130 -24.30 -10.56 6.87
N VAL A 131 -24.92 -9.41 7.15
CA VAL A 131 -26.03 -9.32 8.11
C VAL A 131 -27.29 -9.99 7.53
N PHE A 132 -27.61 -9.74 6.26
CA PHE A 132 -28.76 -10.38 5.61
C PHE A 132 -28.61 -11.90 5.46
N LEU A 133 -27.37 -12.43 5.45
CA LEU A 133 -27.09 -13.87 5.42
C LEU A 133 -27.74 -14.63 6.59
N PHE A 134 -28.00 -13.99 7.73
CA PHE A 134 -28.66 -14.63 8.86
C PHE A 134 -30.14 -14.95 8.59
N PHE A 135 -30.81 -14.12 7.80
CA PHE A 135 -32.26 -14.17 7.58
C PHE A 135 -32.64 -14.70 6.19
N PHE A 136 -31.86 -14.36 5.15
CA PHE A 136 -32.17 -14.63 3.74
C PHE A 136 -31.05 -15.43 3.05
N ALA A 137 -30.46 -16.39 3.76
CA ALA A 137 -29.31 -17.16 3.29
C ALA A 137 -29.47 -17.74 1.86
N PRO A 138 -30.60 -18.36 1.47
CA PRO A 138 -30.74 -18.97 0.14
C PRO A 138 -30.57 -17.98 -1.02
N VAL A 139 -30.92 -16.70 -0.80
CA VAL A 139 -30.88 -15.65 -1.84
C VAL A 139 -29.53 -14.92 -1.83
N VAL A 140 -29.01 -14.63 -0.63
CA VAL A 140 -27.84 -13.76 -0.46
C VAL A 140 -26.51 -14.49 -0.61
N LYS A 141 -26.48 -15.82 -0.41
CA LYS A 141 -25.24 -16.62 -0.38
C LYS A 141 -24.37 -16.46 -1.62
N PHE A 142 -24.93 -16.70 -2.81
CA PHE A 142 -24.16 -16.66 -4.05
C PHE A 142 -23.68 -15.22 -4.38
N PRO A 143 -24.55 -14.19 -4.38
CA PRO A 143 -24.10 -12.81 -4.54
C PRO A 143 -23.01 -12.40 -3.54
N LEU A 144 -23.15 -12.77 -2.27
CA LEU A 144 -22.18 -12.44 -1.23
C LEU A 144 -20.82 -13.07 -1.49
N ALA A 145 -20.77 -14.35 -1.89
CA ALA A 145 -19.51 -15.01 -2.25
C ALA A 145 -18.83 -14.28 -3.43
N VAL A 146 -19.60 -13.94 -4.47
CA VAL A 146 -19.08 -13.21 -5.63
C VAL A 146 -18.55 -11.83 -5.25
N TYR A 147 -19.26 -11.08 -4.40
CA TYR A 147 -18.82 -9.74 -4.00
C TYR A 147 -17.58 -9.79 -3.09
N PHE A 148 -17.43 -10.81 -2.24
CA PHE A 148 -16.18 -11.02 -1.51
C PHE A 148 -15.01 -11.30 -2.45
N PHE A 149 -15.23 -12.13 -3.49
CA PHE A 149 -14.22 -12.38 -4.51
C PHE A 149 -13.86 -11.10 -5.30
N LEU A 150 -14.85 -10.30 -5.69
CA LEU A 150 -14.62 -9.02 -6.37
C LEU A 150 -13.87 -8.01 -5.49
N ALA A 151 -14.19 -7.95 -4.20
CA ALA A 151 -13.47 -7.11 -3.24
C ALA A 151 -12.00 -7.54 -3.14
N ALA A 152 -11.74 -8.85 -3.07
CA ALA A 152 -10.38 -9.38 -3.10
C ALA A 152 -9.65 -9.04 -4.42
N ALA A 153 -10.31 -9.21 -5.56
CA ALA A 153 -9.73 -8.88 -6.86
C ALA A 153 -9.34 -7.40 -6.95
N ALA A 154 -10.21 -6.48 -6.51
CA ALA A 154 -9.91 -5.06 -6.45
C ALA A 154 -8.73 -4.73 -5.51
N ALA A 155 -8.67 -5.39 -4.34
CA ALA A 155 -7.56 -5.23 -3.41
C ALA A 155 -6.23 -5.73 -4.02
N VAL A 156 -6.24 -6.88 -4.71
CA VAL A 156 -5.06 -7.42 -5.41
C VAL A 156 -4.57 -6.45 -6.47
N VAL A 157 -5.46 -5.82 -7.23
CA VAL A 157 -5.05 -4.84 -8.25
C VAL A 157 -4.30 -3.66 -7.62
N THR A 158 -4.80 -3.14 -6.49
CA THR A 158 -4.13 -2.06 -5.74
C THR A 158 -2.75 -2.50 -5.23
N VAL A 159 -2.67 -3.70 -4.64
CA VAL A 159 -1.40 -4.31 -4.18
C VAL A 159 -0.44 -4.55 -5.34
N GLY A 160 -0.94 -5.01 -6.49
CA GLY A 160 -0.17 -5.28 -7.69
C GLY A 160 0.43 -4.00 -8.27
N PHE A 161 -0.33 -2.92 -8.33
CA PHE A 161 0.21 -1.61 -8.73
C PHE A 161 1.27 -1.11 -7.76
N ALA A 162 1.05 -1.23 -6.45
CA ALA A 162 2.04 -0.86 -5.45
C ALA A 162 3.34 -1.67 -5.60
N LEU A 163 3.24 -2.99 -5.81
CA LEU A 163 4.39 -3.87 -6.07
C LEU A 163 5.09 -3.53 -7.37
N ASN A 164 4.34 -3.19 -8.43
CA ASN A 164 4.91 -2.81 -9.70
C ASN A 164 5.74 -1.52 -9.56
N LEU A 165 5.19 -0.49 -8.92
CA LEU A 165 5.93 0.74 -8.61
C LEU A 165 7.15 0.46 -7.72
N TYR A 166 7.01 -0.46 -6.77
CA TYR A 166 8.08 -0.84 -5.86
C TYR A 166 9.27 -1.48 -6.57
N LEU A 167 9.02 -2.38 -7.53
CA LEU A 167 10.04 -3.20 -8.17
C LEU A 167 10.55 -2.61 -9.48
N GLN A 168 9.69 -1.97 -10.27
CA GLN A 168 9.99 -1.51 -11.62
C GLN A 168 10.10 0.02 -11.74
N GLY A 169 9.60 0.79 -10.76
CA GLY A 169 9.55 2.25 -10.84
C GLY A 169 8.51 2.74 -11.85
N TRP A 170 8.66 3.98 -12.32
CA TRP A 170 7.80 4.58 -13.34
C TRP A 170 8.63 5.50 -14.23
N CYS A 171 8.33 5.54 -15.53
CA CYS A 171 8.79 6.59 -16.45
C CYS A 171 10.28 6.93 -16.35
N SER A 172 11.12 5.90 -16.47
CA SER A 172 12.59 5.93 -16.35
C SER A 172 13.14 6.29 -14.97
N ALA A 173 12.30 6.59 -13.97
CA ALA A 173 12.74 6.67 -12.59
C ALA A 173 13.16 5.30 -12.08
N GLU A 174 14.18 5.27 -11.22
CA GLU A 174 14.58 4.07 -10.51
C GLU A 174 13.41 3.51 -9.68
N SER A 175 13.44 2.21 -9.44
CA SER A 175 12.43 1.58 -8.61
C SER A 175 12.47 2.10 -7.17
N LEU A 176 11.33 2.09 -6.49
CA LEU A 176 11.28 2.53 -5.08
C LEU A 176 12.18 1.64 -4.22
N LYS A 177 12.29 0.35 -4.54
CA LYS A 177 13.22 -0.57 -3.88
C LYS A 177 14.69 -0.17 -4.07
N ALA A 178 15.08 0.23 -5.29
CA ALA A 178 16.45 0.69 -5.57
C ALA A 178 16.76 1.99 -4.83
N SER A 179 15.78 2.88 -4.69
CA SER A 179 15.88 4.12 -3.91
C SER A 179 15.62 3.93 -2.41
N GLU A 180 15.82 2.71 -1.89
CA GLU A 180 15.74 2.34 -0.47
C GLU A 180 14.39 2.57 0.25
N TRP A 181 13.30 2.77 -0.48
CA TRP A 181 11.96 2.77 0.13
C TRP A 181 11.61 1.39 0.68
N SER A 182 10.73 1.39 1.68
CA SER A 182 10.19 0.16 2.25
C SER A 182 8.67 0.10 2.10
N LEU A 183 8.13 -1.10 1.88
CA LEU A 183 6.70 -1.36 1.98
C LEU A 183 6.26 -1.16 3.44
N SER A 184 5.14 -0.46 3.64
CA SER A 184 4.63 -0.10 4.97
C SER A 184 3.24 -0.70 5.24
N LEU A 185 2.63 -0.27 6.33
CA LEU A 185 1.38 -0.80 6.87
C LEU A 185 0.19 -0.67 5.92
N GLY A 186 0.14 0.37 5.07
CA GLY A 186 -0.92 0.51 4.09
C GLY A 186 -0.94 -0.64 3.09
N PHE A 187 0.24 -1.06 2.61
CA PHE A 187 0.40 -2.21 1.73
C PHE A 187 -0.05 -3.50 2.42
N ALA A 188 0.44 -3.73 3.65
CA ALA A 188 0.05 -4.90 4.43
C ALA A 188 -1.46 -4.94 4.69
N SER A 189 -2.09 -3.78 4.92
CA SER A 189 -3.53 -3.68 5.16
C SER A 189 -4.35 -4.13 3.95
N PHE A 190 -4.01 -3.71 2.73
CA PHE A 190 -4.68 -4.22 1.53
C PHE A 190 -4.45 -5.71 1.31
N ALA A 191 -3.23 -6.22 1.58
CA ALA A 191 -2.95 -7.64 1.47
C ALA A 191 -3.78 -8.48 2.47
N ILE A 192 -3.92 -8.01 3.71
CA ILE A 192 -4.78 -8.64 4.72
C ILE A 192 -6.25 -8.58 4.28
N SER A 193 -6.73 -7.41 3.85
CA SER A 193 -8.11 -7.24 3.36
C SER A 193 -8.43 -8.20 2.22
N CYS A 194 -7.50 -8.37 1.27
CA CYS A 194 -7.60 -9.35 0.20
C CYS A 194 -7.71 -10.78 0.73
N GLY A 195 -6.76 -11.23 1.55
CA GLY A 195 -6.72 -12.60 2.07
C GLY A 195 -7.97 -12.94 2.88
N VAL A 196 -8.43 -12.01 3.72
CA VAL A 196 -9.65 -12.18 4.51
C VAL A 196 -10.89 -12.20 3.61
N SER A 197 -10.95 -11.38 2.57
CA SER A 197 -12.07 -11.39 1.61
C SER A 197 -12.14 -12.70 0.82
N LEU A 198 -11.00 -13.24 0.38
CA LEU A 198 -10.96 -14.57 -0.27
C LEU A 198 -11.41 -15.67 0.68
N THR A 199 -10.94 -15.62 1.92
CA THR A 199 -11.34 -16.59 2.96
C THR A 199 -12.85 -16.52 3.22
N ALA A 200 -13.40 -15.31 3.32
CA ALA A 200 -14.84 -15.08 3.47
C ALA A 200 -15.64 -15.61 2.28
N SER A 201 -15.17 -15.39 1.05
CA SER A 201 -15.80 -15.93 -0.17
C SER A 201 -15.94 -17.45 -0.09
N VAL A 202 -14.88 -18.15 0.32
CA VAL A 202 -14.89 -19.62 0.47
C VAL A 202 -15.80 -20.04 1.62
N LEU A 203 -15.71 -19.37 2.78
CA LEU A 203 -16.56 -19.66 3.95
C LEU A 203 -18.05 -19.49 3.65
N VAL A 204 -18.43 -18.46 2.88
CA VAL A 204 -19.82 -18.26 2.45
C VAL A 204 -20.30 -19.48 1.67
N ILE A 205 -19.50 -20.00 0.74
CA ILE A 205 -19.85 -21.20 -0.05
C ILE A 205 -20.00 -22.43 0.86
N LEU A 206 -19.07 -22.62 1.80
CA LEU A 206 -19.01 -23.76 2.72
C LEU A 206 -20.00 -23.70 3.90
N SER A 207 -20.71 -22.59 4.11
CA SER A 207 -21.65 -22.40 5.23
C SER A 207 -22.97 -23.18 5.10
N TYR A 208 -22.94 -24.39 4.52
CA TYR A 208 -24.06 -25.28 4.22
C TYR A 208 -23.92 -26.65 4.88
#